data_AF-A0A2S9G9J7-F1
#
_entry.id   AF-A0A2S9G9J7-F1
#
_cell.length_a   1.000
_cell.length_b   1.000
_cell.length_c   1.000
_cell.angle_alpha   90.00
_cell.angle_beta   90.00
_cell.angle_gamma   90.00
#
_symmetry.space_group_name_H-M   'P 1'
#
loop_
_entity.id
_entity.type
_entity.pdbx_description
1 polymer ?
#
loop_
_entity_poly.entity_id
_entity_poly.type
_entity_poly.pdbx_seq_one_letter_code
_entity_poly.pdbx_strand_id
1 'polypeptide(L)'
;VGGAPYLHTLISTVPTAANAGYYAEIVAEKSLLRRLVEAGTRGVQYGYAGADGADVNDVVDRAQAEIYDVTERRASEDFVVLEEL
;
A
#
# COMPACT_ATOMS: atom_id res chain seq x y z
N VAL A 1 2.76 -2.30 -21.95
CA VAL A 1 3.53 -1.10 -21.52
C VAL A 1 4.04 -0.38 -22.77
N GLY A 2 4.06 0.97 -22.81
CA GLY A 2 4.12 1.80 -24.04
C GLY A 2 5.47 1.99 -24.77
N GLY A 3 6.52 1.23 -24.46
CA GLY A 3 7.81 1.28 -25.18
C GLY A 3 8.60 2.60 -25.04
N ALA A 4 9.65 2.76 -25.87
CA ALA A 4 10.55 3.92 -25.84
C ALA A 4 9.86 5.29 -26.00
N PRO A 5 8.81 5.45 -26.83
CA PRO A 5 8.10 6.73 -26.93
C PRO A 5 7.43 7.14 -25.61
N TYR A 6 6.90 6.19 -24.84
CA TYR A 6 6.26 6.47 -23.55
C TYR A 6 7.26 6.94 -22.50
N LEU A 7 8.48 6.39 -22.51
CA LEU A 7 9.58 6.88 -21.64
C LEU A 7 9.99 8.31 -21.98
N HIS A 8 10.07 8.66 -23.27
CA HIS A 8 10.36 10.04 -23.69
C HIS A 8 9.28 11.02 -23.18
N THR A 9 8.00 10.63 -23.25
CA THR A 9 6.90 11.43 -22.70
C THR A 9 7.04 11.60 -21.18
N LEU A 10 7.32 10.52 -20.44
CA LEU A 10 7.49 10.59 -18.98
C LEU A 10 8.65 11.52 -18.57
N ILE A 11 9.80 11.42 -19.24
CA ILE A 11 10.94 12.32 -18.98
C ILE A 11 10.55 13.78 -19.25
N SER A 12 9.73 14.02 -20.28
CA SER A 12 9.27 15.36 -20.64
C SER A 12 8.22 15.95 -19.68
N THR A 13 7.61 15.14 -18.81
CA THR A 13 6.56 15.60 -17.87
C THR A 13 7.09 16.17 -16.55
N VAL A 14 8.37 15.95 -16.21
CA VAL A 14 8.97 16.41 -14.95
C VAL A 14 9.99 17.52 -15.22
N PRO A 15 9.84 18.73 -14.65
CA PRO A 15 10.78 19.84 -14.88
C PRO A 15 12.18 19.59 -14.32
N THR A 16 12.27 18.80 -13.23
CA THR A 16 13.52 18.48 -12.54
C THR A 16 13.34 17.21 -11.71
N ALA A 17 14.39 16.39 -11.65
CA ALA A 17 14.44 15.20 -10.81
C ALA A 17 14.49 15.52 -9.30
N ALA A 18 14.77 16.77 -8.91
CA ALA A 18 14.82 17.18 -7.50
C ALA A 18 13.47 17.00 -6.79
N ASN A 19 12.36 17.04 -7.53
CA ASN A 19 11.00 16.84 -6.99
C ASN A 19 10.54 15.38 -7.00
N ALA A 20 11.41 14.42 -7.36
CA ALA A 20 11.03 13.01 -7.43
C ALA A 20 10.50 12.48 -6.09
N GLY A 21 11.12 12.86 -4.97
CA GLY A 21 10.66 12.49 -3.63
C GLY A 21 9.25 12.99 -3.31
N TYR A 22 8.93 14.22 -3.71
CA TYR A 22 7.60 14.81 -3.51
C TYR A 22 6.52 14.03 -4.26
N TYR A 23 6.76 13.64 -5.52
CA TYR A 23 5.80 12.83 -6.27
C TYR A 23 5.73 11.39 -5.75
N ALA A 24 6.85 10.83 -5.28
CA ALA A 24 6.88 9.51 -4.64
C ALA A 24 6.01 9.49 -3.38
N GLU A 25 6.06 10.54 -2.55
CA GLU A 25 5.21 10.70 -1.38
C GLU A 25 3.72 10.72 -1.74
N ILE A 26 3.33 11.49 -2.78
CA ILE A 26 1.94 11.49 -3.27
C ILE A 26 1.50 10.08 -3.68
N VAL A 27 2.34 9.35 -4.42
CA VAL A 27 2.03 7.98 -4.85
C VAL A 27 1.90 7.04 -3.65
N ALA A 28 2.78 7.16 -2.66
CA ALA A 28 2.78 6.37 -1.43
C ALA A 28 1.50 6.64 -0.61
N GLU A 29 1.13 7.89 -0.40
CA GLU A 29 -0.11 8.27 0.29
C GLU A 29 -1.34 7.68 -0.39
N LYS A 30 -1.45 7.82 -1.72
CA LYS A 30 -2.58 7.25 -2.47
C LYS A 30 -2.57 5.73 -2.43
N SER A 31 -1.40 5.08 -2.40
CA SER A 31 -1.28 3.64 -2.24
C SER A 31 -1.79 3.17 -0.88
N LEU A 32 -1.44 3.89 0.19
CA LEU A 32 -1.90 3.61 1.54
C LEU A 32 -3.43 3.68 1.64
N LEU A 33 -4.03 4.72 1.05
CA LEU A 33 -5.49 4.87 1.01
C LEU A 33 -6.17 3.72 0.26
N ARG A 34 -5.61 3.28 -0.89
CA ARG A 34 -6.16 2.12 -1.62
C ARG A 34 -6.11 0.85 -0.78
N ARG A 35 -4.98 0.59 -0.12
CA ARG A 35 -4.82 -0.59 0.74
C ARG A 35 -5.77 -0.58 1.93
N LEU A 36 -6.03 0.58 2.52
CA LEU A 36 -7.02 0.72 3.58
C LEU A 36 -8.44 0.36 3.10
N VAL A 37 -8.82 0.83 1.91
CA VAL A 37 -10.10 0.49 1.28
C VAL A 37 -10.22 -1.02 1.02
N GLU A 38 -9.15 -1.64 0.52
CA GLU A 38 -9.09 -3.08 0.30
C GLU A 38 -9.24 -3.88 1.60
N ALA A 39 -8.51 -3.50 2.66
CA ALA A 39 -8.60 -4.15 3.97
C ALA A 39 -10.01 -4.00 4.58
N GLY A 40 -10.63 -2.83 4.48
CA GLY A 40 -12.01 -2.62 4.90
C GLY A 40 -13.00 -3.50 4.12
N THR A 41 -12.79 -3.64 2.81
CA THR A 41 -13.61 -4.53 1.96
C THR A 41 -13.47 -5.99 2.38
N ARG A 42 -12.24 -6.45 2.67
CA ARG A 42 -11.99 -7.81 3.21
C ARG A 42 -12.63 -8.01 4.58
N GLY A 43 -12.56 -7.02 5.47
CA GLY A 43 -13.23 -7.06 6.78
C GLY A 43 -14.74 -7.27 6.67
N VAL A 44 -15.40 -6.59 5.73
CA VAL A 44 -16.83 -6.80 5.44
C VAL A 44 -17.10 -8.23 4.97
N GLN A 45 -16.25 -8.78 4.08
CA GLN A 45 -16.38 -10.15 3.60
C GLN A 45 -16.24 -11.17 4.74
N TYR A 46 -15.29 -10.95 5.67
CA TYR A 46 -15.14 -11.79 6.86
C TYR A 46 -16.38 -11.73 7.76
N GLY A 47 -16.99 -10.55 7.92
CA GLY A 47 -18.24 -10.39 8.67
C GLY A 47 -19.39 -11.22 8.10
N TYR A 48 -19.54 -11.24 6.77
CA TYR A 48 -20.54 -12.10 6.11
C TYR A 48 -20.22 -13.59 6.26
N ALA A 49 -18.97 -14.01 6.08
CA ALA A 49 -18.57 -15.41 6.26
C ALA A 49 -18.72 -15.90 7.72
N GLY A 50 -18.55 -15.00 8.70
CA GLY A 50 -18.82 -15.27 10.11
C GLY A 50 -20.29 -15.60 10.40
N ALA A 51 -21.22 -14.99 9.65
CA ALA A 51 -22.64 -15.29 9.76
C ALA A 51 -23.01 -16.72 9.28
N ASP A 52 -22.14 -17.34 8.46
CA ASP A 52 -22.33 -18.68 7.88
C ASP A 52 -21.71 -19.80 8.75
N GLY A 53 -21.32 -19.52 10.00
CA GLY A 53 -20.92 -20.53 10.98
C GLY A 53 -19.43 -20.63 11.29
N ALA A 54 -18.62 -19.64 10.88
CA ALA A 54 -17.24 -19.52 11.38
C ALA A 54 -17.22 -19.01 12.84
N ASP A 55 -16.18 -19.36 13.60
CA ASP A 55 -15.98 -18.79 14.94
C ASP A 55 -15.79 -17.27 14.81
N VAL A 56 -16.56 -16.52 15.58
CA VAL A 56 -16.50 -15.05 15.62
C VAL A 56 -15.11 -14.57 16.02
N ASN A 57 -14.40 -15.29 16.88
CA ASN A 57 -13.04 -14.92 17.30
C ASN A 57 -12.07 -15.00 16.12
N ASP A 58 -12.11 -16.09 15.33
CA ASP A 58 -11.26 -16.24 14.14
C ASP A 58 -11.54 -15.15 13.09
N VAL A 59 -12.80 -14.74 12.95
CA VAL A 59 -13.22 -13.66 12.05
C VAL A 59 -12.63 -12.31 12.48
N VAL A 60 -12.69 -12.02 13.77
CA VAL A 60 -12.13 -10.79 14.36
C VAL A 60 -10.61 -10.78 14.23
N ASP A 61 -9.93 -11.89 14.52
CA ASP A 61 -8.46 -12.00 14.44
C ASP A 61 -7.97 -11.77 13.01
N ARG A 62 -8.64 -12.35 12.01
CA ARG A 62 -8.32 -12.12 10.59
C ARG A 62 -8.53 -10.66 10.17
N ALA A 63 -9.63 -10.05 10.63
CA ALA A 63 -9.89 -8.64 10.34
C ALA A 63 -8.83 -7.72 10.97
N GLN A 64 -8.37 -8.04 12.19
CA GLN A 64 -7.30 -7.30 12.85
C GLN A 64 -5.97 -7.43 12.12
N ALA A 65 -5.59 -8.65 11.70
CA ALA A 65 -4.37 -8.89 10.94
C ALA A 65 -4.32 -8.07 9.64
N GLU A 66 -5.44 -8.00 8.90
CA GLU A 66 -5.53 -7.21 7.66
C GLU A 66 -5.31 -5.71 7.88
N ILE A 67 -5.86 -5.16 8.97
CA ILE A 67 -5.68 -3.73 9.30
C ILE A 67 -4.23 -3.48 9.75
N TYR A 68 -3.65 -4.40 10.51
CA TYR A 68 -2.26 -4.31 10.96
C TYR A 68 -1.29 -4.27 9.77
N ASP A 69 -1.51 -5.12 8.76
CA ASP A 69 -0.72 -5.15 7.51
C ASP A 69 -0.74 -3.83 6.74
N VAL A 70 -1.84 -3.08 6.80
CA VAL A 70 -1.92 -1.74 6.19
C VAL A 70 -0.97 -0.76 6.89
N THR A 71 -0.81 -0.88 8.21
CA THR A 71 0.00 0.02 9.03
C THR A 71 1.49 -0.31 9.06
N GLU A 72 1.88 -1.59 9.07
CA GLU A 72 3.27 -1.99 9.37
C GLU A 72 4.26 -1.73 8.22
N ARG A 73 3.82 -1.78 6.95
CA ARG A 73 4.71 -1.49 5.81
C ARG A 73 5.24 -0.05 5.76
N ARG A 74 4.71 0.87 6.56
CA ARG A 74 5.29 2.22 6.71
C ARG A 74 6.65 2.18 7.43
N ALA A 75 6.91 1.16 8.25
CA ALA A 75 8.14 1.03 9.02
C ALA A 75 9.28 0.32 8.25
N SER A 76 8.96 -0.46 7.22
CA SER A 76 9.96 -1.28 6.51
C SER A 76 10.82 -0.51 5.49
N GLU A 77 10.50 0.75 5.18
CA GLU A 77 11.25 1.55 4.20
C GLU A 77 12.44 2.32 4.82
N ASP A 78 12.59 2.31 6.14
CA ASP A 78 13.66 3.03 6.87
C ASP A 78 14.95 2.21 7.10
N PHE A 79 15.05 0.99 6.54
CA PHE A 79 16.27 0.19 6.66
C PHE A 79 17.28 0.56 5.57
N VAL A 80 18.19 1.48 5.88
CA VAL A 80 19.42 1.69 5.11
C VAL A 80 20.43 0.60 5.47
N VAL A 81 20.99 -0.08 4.47
CA VAL A 81 22.06 -1.08 4.64
C VAL A 81 23.29 -0.36 5.22
N LEU A 82 23.74 -0.81 6.39
CA LEU A 82 24.86 -0.25 7.17
C LEU A 82 26.25 -0.42 6.54
N GLU A 83 26.36 -0.56 5.22
CA GLU A 83 27.66 -0.76 4.53
C GLU A 83 28.26 0.56 3.99
N GLU A 84 27.56 1.70 4.09
CA GLU A 84 28.07 3.02 3.65
C GLU A 84 27.92 4.15 4.69
N LEU A 85 28.36 3.90 5.93
CA LEU A 85 28.72 4.96 6.90
C LEU A 85 30.20 4.82 7.30
#